data_AF-A0A7C0UDZ7-F1
#
_entry.id   AF-A0A7C0UDZ7-F1
#
_cell.length_a   1.000
_cell.length_b   1.000
_cell.length_c   1.000
_cell.angle_alpha   90.00
_cell.angle_beta   90.00
_cell.angle_gamma   90.00
#
_symmetry.space_group_name_H-M   'P 1'
#
loop_
_entity.id
_entity.type
_entity.pdbx_description
1 polymer ?
#
loop_
_entity_poly.entity_id
_entity_poly.type
_entity_poly.pdbx_seq_one_letter_code
_entity_poly.pdbx_strand_id
1 'polypeptide(L)'
;GFSRAVFVIYWVLMILFMSVSRLSFRLLDEGIQRRNRKGKKALIYGAGMGGQLTLREIECNKALGLRAVGFIDDNDSLKGRRIRGYSVLGGREDLVRIVDKYGIEELIVSFRENGDQTKEEIQRIFERLGKEVKVRQMKLTIQ
;
A
#
# COMPACT_ATOMS: atom_id res chain seq x y z
N GLY A 1 -35.67 -43.23 -7.59
CA GLY A 1 -34.65 -43.05 -6.54
C GLY A 1 -33.67 -41.99 -6.99
N PHE A 2 -33.29 -41.05 -6.12
CA PHE A 2 -32.35 -39.99 -6.49
C PHE A 2 -30.96 -40.56 -6.77
N SER A 3 -30.33 -40.11 -7.85
CA SER A 3 -28.98 -40.53 -8.23
C SER A 3 -27.97 -40.05 -7.20
N ARG A 4 -27.08 -40.93 -6.75
CA ARG A 4 -25.97 -40.62 -5.81
C ARG A 4 -25.08 -39.48 -6.33
N ALA A 5 -25.03 -39.29 -7.65
CA ALA A 5 -24.32 -38.20 -8.29
C ALA A 5 -24.85 -36.81 -7.87
N VAL A 6 -26.16 -36.67 -7.60
CA VAL A 6 -26.75 -35.38 -7.19
C VAL A 6 -26.17 -34.92 -5.85
N PHE A 7 -26.00 -35.85 -4.91
CA PHE A 7 -25.40 -35.55 -3.61
C PHE A 7 -23.92 -35.15 -3.72
N VAL A 8 -23.17 -35.84 -4.59
CA VAL A 8 -21.75 -35.51 -4.83
C VAL A 8 -21.61 -34.15 -5.50
N ILE A 9 -22.41 -33.86 -6.52
CA ILE A 9 -22.42 -32.56 -7.21
C ILE A 9 -22.78 -31.44 -6.24
N TYR A 10 -23.81 -31.63 -5.42
CA TYR A 10 -24.23 -30.64 -4.44
C TYR A 10 -23.14 -30.35 -3.40
N TRP A 11 -22.45 -31.40 -2.93
CA TRP A 11 -21.35 -31.29 -1.98
C TRP A 11 -20.17 -30.50 -2.55
N VAL A 12 -19.76 -30.79 -3.79
CA VAL A 12 -18.70 -30.06 -4.50
C VAL A 12 -19.08 -28.59 -4.71
N LEU A 13 -20.32 -28.33 -5.14
CA LEU A 13 -20.81 -26.96 -5.32
C LEU A 13 -20.82 -26.17 -4.02
N MET A 14 -21.25 -26.77 -2.90
CA MET A 14 -21.19 -26.09 -1.59
C MET A 14 -19.76 -25.72 -1.20
N ILE A 15 -18.79 -26.62 -1.37
CA ILE A 15 -17.38 -26.35 -1.07
C ILE A 15 -16.84 -25.23 -1.95
N LEU A 16 -17.17 -25.26 -3.25
CA LEU A 16 -16.77 -24.22 -4.20
C LEU A 16 -17.34 -22.86 -3.79
N PHE A 17 -18.65 -22.77 -3.54
CA PHE A 17 -19.31 -21.51 -3.15
C PHE A 17 -18.80 -20.96 -1.82
N MET A 18 -18.58 -21.81 -0.82
CA MET A 18 -17.98 -21.37 0.45
C MET A 18 -16.56 -20.83 0.25
N SER A 19 -15.76 -21.52 -0.57
CA SER A 19 -14.38 -21.12 -0.88
C SER A 19 -14.34 -19.78 -1.61
N VAL A 20 -15.18 -19.62 -2.64
CA VAL A 20 -15.28 -18.38 -3.42
C VAL A 20 -15.77 -17.23 -2.54
N SER A 21 -16.82 -17.43 -1.76
CA SER A 21 -17.34 -16.42 -0.83
C SER A 21 -16.25 -15.91 0.11
N ARG A 22 -15.52 -16.83 0.77
CA ARG A 22 -14.40 -16.49 1.68
C ARG A 22 -13.29 -15.73 0.97
N LEU A 23 -12.88 -16.15 -0.24
CA LEU A 23 -11.87 -15.45 -1.03
C LEU A 23 -12.34 -14.06 -1.48
N SER A 24 -13.58 -13.95 -1.94
CA SER A 24 -14.20 -12.70 -2.35
C SER A 24 -14.25 -11.72 -1.18
N PHE A 25 -14.66 -12.15 0.01
CA PHE A 25 -14.64 -11.29 1.20
C PHE A 25 -13.24 -10.76 1.51
N ARG A 26 -12.20 -11.60 1.42
CA ARG A 26 -10.81 -11.17 1.70
C ARG A 26 -10.29 -10.17 0.67
N LEU A 27 -10.59 -10.38 -0.61
CA LEU A 27 -10.17 -9.50 -1.70
C LEU A 27 -10.94 -8.16 -1.69
N LEU A 28 -12.24 -8.21 -1.35
CA LEU A 28 -13.12 -7.05 -1.32
C LEU A 28 -12.86 -6.16 -0.10
N ASP A 29 -12.65 -6.74 1.08
CA ASP A 29 -12.43 -5.99 2.32
C ASP A 29 -11.13 -5.17 2.27
N GLU A 30 -10.06 -5.79 1.77
CA GLU A 30 -8.77 -5.13 1.56
C GLU A 30 -8.81 -4.00 0.50
N GLY A 31 -9.70 -4.08 -0.48
CA GLY A 31 -9.83 -3.10 -1.55
C GLY A 31 -10.79 -1.96 -1.23
N ILE A 32 -11.94 -2.27 -0.63
CA ILE A 32 -13.05 -1.32 -0.40
C ILE A 32 -12.77 -0.43 0.80
N GLN A 33 -12.26 -0.98 1.91
CA GLN A 33 -11.96 -0.16 3.09
C GLN A 33 -10.81 0.82 2.83
N ARG A 34 -9.85 0.43 1.98
CA ARG A 34 -8.81 1.33 1.47
C ARG A 34 -9.37 2.38 0.52
N ARG A 35 -10.32 2.02 -0.35
CA ARG A 35 -10.94 2.94 -1.32
C ARG A 35 -11.82 4.02 -0.68
N ASN A 36 -12.40 3.75 0.49
CA ASN A 36 -13.32 4.67 1.15
C ASN A 36 -12.66 5.60 2.20
N ARG A 37 -11.35 5.45 2.44
CA ARG A 37 -10.61 6.41 3.27
C ARG A 37 -10.50 7.75 2.55
N LYS A 38 -10.93 8.81 3.23
CA LYS A 38 -10.71 10.21 2.84
C LYS A 38 -9.31 10.65 3.27
N GLY A 39 -8.72 11.57 2.52
CA GLY A 39 -7.38 12.10 2.79
C GLY A 39 -6.51 12.13 1.54
N LYS A 40 -5.39 12.85 1.64
CA LYS A 40 -4.41 12.98 0.56
C LYS A 40 -3.74 11.65 0.29
N LYS A 41 -3.58 11.31 -0.98
CA LYS A 41 -2.94 10.06 -1.39
C LYS A 41 -1.45 10.09 -1.06
N ALA A 42 -1.04 9.23 -0.15
CA ALA A 42 0.32 9.12 0.35
C ALA A 42 1.03 7.87 -0.18
N LEU A 43 2.23 8.04 -0.72
CA LEU A 43 3.15 6.96 -1.05
C LEU A 43 4.23 6.85 0.03
N ILE A 44 4.53 5.64 0.49
CA ILE A 44 5.52 5.43 1.56
C ILE A 44 6.84 4.94 0.95
N TYR A 45 7.93 5.67 1.17
CA TYR A 45 9.28 5.28 0.76
C TYR A 45 9.95 4.44 1.83
N GLY A 46 10.30 3.22 1.45
CA GLY A 46 10.80 2.15 2.29
C GLY A 46 9.66 1.26 2.81
N ALA A 47 9.74 -0.03 2.50
CA ALA A 47 8.73 -1.04 2.81
C ALA A 47 9.14 -2.00 3.94
N GLY A 48 10.32 -1.79 4.53
CA GLY A 48 10.78 -2.50 5.74
C GLY A 48 10.02 -2.12 7.02
N MET A 49 10.61 -2.39 8.19
CA MET A 49 9.93 -2.15 9.49
C MET A 49 9.50 -0.70 9.68
N GLY A 50 10.37 0.28 9.38
CA GLY A 50 10.04 1.70 9.46
C GLY A 50 8.85 2.09 8.56
N GLY A 51 8.78 1.50 7.37
CA GLY A 51 7.66 1.67 6.44
C GLY A 51 6.35 1.13 6.99
N GLN A 52 6.39 -0.06 7.58
CA GLN A 52 5.22 -0.67 8.21
C GLN A 52 4.71 0.12 9.43
N LEU A 53 5.62 0.70 10.22
CA LEU A 53 5.26 1.61 11.31
C LEU A 53 4.64 2.90 10.78
N THR A 54 5.22 3.47 9.73
CA THR A 54 4.68 4.67 9.05
C THR A 54 3.27 4.40 8.53
N LEU A 55 3.05 3.24 7.90
CA LEU A 55 1.73 2.82 7.46
C LEU A 55 0.77 2.74 8.63
N ARG A 56 1.16 2.06 9.72
CA ARG A 56 0.33 1.93 10.92
C ARG A 56 -0.09 3.29 11.46
N GLU A 57 0.83 4.25 11.53
CA GLU A 57 0.54 5.59 12.00
C GLU A 57 -0.45 6.33 11.08
N ILE A 58 -0.27 6.25 9.76
CA ILE A 58 -1.24 6.80 8.79
C ILE A 58 -2.63 6.16 8.97
N GLU A 59 -2.68 4.86 9.29
CA GLU A 59 -3.94 4.15 9.46
C GLU A 59 -4.64 4.44 10.79
N CYS A 60 -3.88 4.62 11.87
CA CYS A 60 -4.39 4.88 13.21
C CYS A 60 -4.71 6.37 13.43
N ASN A 61 -3.92 7.28 12.87
CA ASN A 61 -4.02 8.70 13.12
C ASN A 61 -4.73 9.44 11.96
N LYS A 62 -6.07 9.48 12.03
CA LYS A 62 -6.89 10.17 11.03
C LYS A 62 -6.61 11.68 10.93
N ALA A 63 -6.04 12.30 11.96
CA ALA A 63 -5.72 13.73 11.96
C ALA A 63 -4.60 14.08 10.97
N LEU A 64 -3.79 13.09 10.56
CA LEU A 64 -2.81 13.28 9.47
C LEU A 64 -3.48 13.60 8.13
N GLY A 65 -4.76 13.24 7.95
CA GLY A 65 -5.49 13.46 6.71
C GLY A 65 -4.86 12.74 5.52
N LEU A 66 -4.16 11.63 5.76
CA LEU A 66 -3.45 10.86 4.76
C LEU A 66 -4.14 9.54 4.47
N ARG A 67 -3.95 9.07 3.24
CA ARG A 67 -4.36 7.74 2.80
C ARG A 67 -3.21 7.06 2.07
N ALA A 68 -2.68 5.99 2.66
CA ALA A 68 -1.67 5.18 2.02
C ALA A 68 -2.18 4.57 0.70
N VAL A 69 -1.37 4.66 -0.35
CA VAL A 69 -1.62 4.03 -1.66
C VAL A 69 -0.77 2.78 -1.82
N GLY A 70 0.47 2.82 -1.37
CA GLY A 70 1.42 1.72 -1.52
C GLY A 70 2.79 2.08 -0.96
N PHE A 71 3.73 1.18 -1.21
CA PHE A 71 5.12 1.36 -0.88
C PHE A 71 5.98 1.50 -2.13
N ILE A 72 7.15 2.11 -1.98
CA ILE A 72 8.26 2.03 -2.92
C ILE A 72 9.50 1.63 -2.11
N ASP A 73 10.34 0.75 -2.65
CA ASP A 73 11.57 0.31 -1.98
C ASP A 73 12.62 -0.02 -3.03
N ASP A 74 13.87 0.34 -2.77
CA ASP A 74 14.98 0.08 -3.68
C ASP A 74 15.40 -1.39 -3.69
N ASN A 75 14.97 -2.16 -2.68
CA ASN A 75 15.19 -3.60 -2.67
C ASN A 75 14.29 -4.29 -3.70
N ASP A 76 14.89 -4.72 -4.82
CA ASP A 76 14.21 -5.38 -5.94
C ASP A 76 13.44 -6.63 -5.50
N SER A 77 13.92 -7.35 -4.47
CA SER A 77 13.25 -8.54 -3.94
C SER A 77 11.87 -8.26 -3.32
N LEU A 78 11.58 -7.00 -3.00
CA LEU A 78 10.30 -6.56 -2.44
C LEU A 78 9.32 -6.08 -3.51
N LYS A 79 9.76 -5.79 -4.74
CA LYS A 79 8.88 -5.31 -5.81
C LYS A 79 7.76 -6.31 -6.10
N GLY A 80 6.53 -5.80 -6.25
CA GLY A 80 5.34 -6.62 -6.48
C GLY A 80 4.83 -7.38 -5.26
N ARG A 81 5.59 -7.44 -4.14
CA ARG A 81 5.09 -8.04 -2.90
C ARG A 81 4.03 -7.15 -2.27
N ARG A 82 3.16 -7.79 -1.47
CA ARG A 82 2.16 -7.09 -0.64
C ARG A 82 2.61 -7.13 0.81
N ILE A 83 2.75 -5.95 1.41
CA ILE A 83 3.11 -5.77 2.82
C ILE A 83 1.91 -5.13 3.52
N ARG A 84 1.37 -5.84 4.52
CA ARG A 84 0.09 -5.45 5.18
C ARG A 84 -1.02 -5.14 4.17
N GLY A 85 -1.03 -5.91 3.07
CA GLY A 85 -1.93 -5.81 1.93
C GLY A 85 -1.75 -4.59 1.00
N TYR A 86 -0.75 -3.74 1.23
CA TYR A 86 -0.35 -2.70 0.28
C TYR A 86 0.80 -3.18 -0.59
N SER A 87 0.74 -2.92 -1.90
CA SER A 87 1.77 -3.37 -2.83
C SER A 87 3.01 -2.48 -2.78
N VAL A 88 4.18 -3.09 -2.96
CA VAL A 88 5.41 -2.38 -3.30
C VAL A 88 5.40 -2.15 -4.81
N LEU A 89 5.19 -0.90 -5.21
CA LEU A 89 4.85 -0.51 -6.58
C LEU A 89 6.07 -0.43 -7.51
N GLY A 90 7.27 -0.37 -6.95
CA GLY A 90 8.53 -0.26 -7.68
C GLY A 90 9.67 0.20 -6.78
N GLY A 91 10.76 0.64 -7.40
CA GLY A 91 11.90 1.29 -6.74
C GLY A 91 12.00 2.78 -7.10
N ARG A 92 13.05 3.46 -6.64
CA ARG A 92 13.27 4.89 -6.89
C ARG A 92 13.11 5.32 -8.35
N GLU A 93 13.54 4.50 -9.30
CA GLU A 93 13.43 4.79 -10.74
C GLU A 93 11.98 4.89 -11.24
N ASP A 94 11.07 4.17 -10.60
CA ASP A 94 9.66 4.14 -10.95
C ASP A 94 8.87 5.31 -10.36
N LEU A 95 9.51 6.11 -9.50
CA LEU A 95 8.83 7.03 -8.60
C LEU A 95 7.92 8.03 -9.34
N VAL A 96 8.43 8.65 -10.39
CA VAL A 96 7.70 9.65 -11.19
C VAL A 96 6.47 9.02 -11.85
N ARG A 97 6.68 7.85 -12.48
CA ARG A 97 5.62 7.09 -13.14
C ARG A 97 4.54 6.67 -12.16
N ILE A 98 4.92 6.25 -10.95
CA ILE A 98 3.99 5.85 -9.88
C ILE A 98 3.20 7.06 -9.38
N VAL A 99 3.87 8.19 -9.13
CA VAL A 99 3.23 9.43 -8.68
C VAL A 99 2.12 9.83 -9.65
N ASP A 100 2.41 9.86 -10.95
CA ASP A 100 1.44 10.23 -11.98
C ASP A 100 0.31 9.21 -12.11
N LYS A 101 0.66 7.92 -12.20
CA LYS A 101 -0.32 6.84 -12.40
C LYS A 101 -1.34 6.76 -11.27
N TYR A 102 -0.91 6.98 -10.03
CA TYR A 102 -1.78 6.85 -8.87
C TYR A 102 -2.30 8.19 -8.34
N GLY A 103 -1.81 9.32 -8.87
CA GLY A 103 -2.13 10.67 -8.42
C GLY A 103 -1.70 10.89 -6.98
N ILE A 104 -0.44 10.61 -6.68
CA ILE A 104 0.14 10.77 -5.34
C ILE A 104 0.32 12.26 -5.04
N GLU A 105 -0.20 12.70 -3.90
CA GLU A 105 -0.09 14.09 -3.45
C GLU A 105 1.06 14.24 -2.44
N GLU A 106 1.35 13.19 -1.69
CA GLU A 106 2.34 13.20 -0.62
C GLU A 106 3.25 11.97 -0.66
N LEU A 107 4.54 12.19 -0.48
CA LEU A 107 5.52 11.12 -0.31
C LEU A 107 6.05 11.14 1.12
N ILE A 108 5.89 10.02 1.82
CA ILE A 108 6.33 9.86 3.20
C ILE A 108 7.58 8.97 3.21
N VAL A 109 8.73 9.57 3.51
CA VAL A 109 9.96 8.83 3.78
C VAL A 109 9.83 8.20 5.16
N SER A 110 9.92 6.87 5.20
CA SER A 110 9.84 6.12 6.45
C SER A 110 11.07 6.34 7.33
N PHE A 111 10.98 5.91 8.59
CA PHE A 111 12.09 5.97 9.55
C PHE A 111 13.26 5.08 9.07
N ARG A 112 14.25 5.71 8.42
CA ARG A 112 15.51 5.10 7.97
C ARG A 112 16.68 5.99 8.39
N GLU A 113 17.85 5.38 8.58
CA GLU A 113 19.09 6.10 8.94
C GLU A 113 19.41 7.24 7.95
N ASN A 114 19.17 7.01 6.65
CA ASN A 114 19.38 8.02 5.60
C ASN A 114 18.10 8.75 5.20
N GLY A 115 17.13 8.88 6.11
CA GLY A 115 15.81 9.44 5.83
C GLY A 115 15.85 10.90 5.36
N ASP A 116 16.67 11.75 6.01
CA ASP A 116 16.77 13.17 5.65
C ASP A 116 17.42 13.35 4.27
N GLN A 117 18.51 12.61 3.99
CA GLN A 117 19.15 12.60 2.67
C GLN A 117 18.19 12.12 1.59
N THR A 118 17.47 11.02 1.82
CA THR A 118 16.50 10.48 0.88
C THR A 118 15.36 11.47 0.62
N LYS A 119 14.88 12.16 1.65
CA LYS A 119 13.87 13.20 1.53
C LYS A 119 14.36 14.34 0.63
N GLU A 120 15.56 14.87 0.88
CA GLU A 120 16.15 15.94 0.06
C GLU A 120 16.36 15.50 -1.39
N GLU A 121 16.89 14.30 -1.61
CA GLU A 121 17.09 13.74 -2.94
C GLU A 121 15.78 13.63 -3.73
N ILE A 122 14.75 13.04 -3.11
CA ILE A 122 13.44 12.89 -3.75
C ILE A 122 12.78 14.24 -4.00
N GLN A 123 12.90 15.17 -3.05
CA GLN A 123 12.37 16.52 -3.21
C GLN A 123 13.01 17.22 -4.42
N ARG A 124 14.35 17.13 -4.59
CA ARG A 124 15.04 17.66 -5.77
C ARG A 124 14.57 17.01 -7.07
N ILE A 125 14.33 15.70 -7.06
CA ILE A 125 13.80 14.99 -8.25
C ILE A 125 12.42 15.55 -8.64
N PHE A 126 11.53 15.74 -7.67
CA PHE A 126 10.20 16.30 -7.95
C PHE A 126 10.25 17.76 -8.39
N GLU A 127 11.09 18.59 -7.77
CA GLU A 127 11.28 19.99 -8.17
C GLU A 127 11.81 20.11 -9.61
N ARG A 128 12.83 19.31 -9.97
CA ARG A 128 13.40 19.29 -11.32
C ARG A 128 12.37 18.87 -12.38
N LEU A 129 11.42 18.03 -12.00
CA LEU A 129 10.38 17.50 -12.89
C LEU A 129 9.07 18.29 -12.79
N GLY A 130 9.02 19.40 -12.03
CA GLY A 130 7.83 20.23 -11.87
C GLY A 130 6.65 19.50 -11.24
N LYS A 131 6.89 18.51 -10.37
CA LYS A 131 5.85 17.73 -9.69
C LYS A 131 5.47 18.37 -8.35
N GLU A 132 4.20 18.68 -8.17
CA GLU A 132 3.65 19.22 -6.92
C GLU A 132 3.36 18.11 -5.90
N VAL A 133 4.41 17.38 -5.47
CA VAL A 133 4.30 16.33 -4.44
C VAL A 133 5.00 16.80 -3.17
N LYS A 134 4.26 16.81 -2.06
CA LYS A 134 4.84 17.16 -0.76
C LYS A 134 5.64 15.99 -0.20
N VAL A 135 6.94 16.19 0.02
CA VAL A 135 7.80 15.18 0.65
C VAL A 135 7.92 15.45 2.14
N ARG A 136 7.54 14.46 2.95
CA ARG A 136 7.68 14.48 4.42
C ARG A 136 8.49 13.28 4.87
N GLN A 137 9.23 13.46 5.95
CA GLN A 137 9.84 12.34 6.66
C GLN A 137 9.09 12.15 7.96
N MET A 138 8.71 10.90 8.22
CA MET A 138 8.14 10.55 9.50
C MET A 138 9.28 10.48 10.52
N LYS A 139 9.12 11.08 11.71
CA LYS A 139 10.07 10.94 12.84
C LYS A 139 9.43 10.13 13.97
N LEU A 140 10.13 9.12 14.47
CA LEU A 140 9.65 8.33 15.60
C LEU A 140 9.85 9.18 16.85
N THR A 141 8.77 9.72 17.41
CA THR A 141 8.80 10.25 18.77
C THR A 141 8.66 9.04 19.69
N ILE A 142 9.78 8.56 20.22
CA ILE A 142 9.76 7.62 21.34
C ILE A 142 9.32 8.46 22.55
N GLN A 143 8.09 8.28 23.01
CA GLN A 143 7.65 8.76 24.32
C GLN A 143 8.05 7.75 25.40
#